data_AF-A0A3M7KW03-F1
#
_entry.id   AF-A0A3M7KW03-F1
#
_cell.length_a   1.000
_cell.length_b   1.000
_cell.length_c   1.000
_cell.angle_alpha   90.00
_cell.angle_beta   90.00
_cell.angle_gamma   90.00
#
_symmetry.space_group_name_H-M   'P 1'
#
loop_
_entity.id
_entity.type
_entity.pdbx_description
1 polymer ?
#
loop_
_entity_poly.entity_id
_entity_poly.type
_entity_poly.pdbx_seq_one_letter_code
_entity_poly.pdbx_strand_id
1 'polypeptide(L)'
;MGPIVLGLILLHIAALAFWIVALVRTSGGKAGARKSPLKQHIQTPEPAATSFSNDAAPAPAPPHIPVLLEEVLGVFKGAHIPSFFDGTLGAGGHAAAVLESHPELRVLLATDLDAAAHAIAAARLRRAGAAVSRHPNLGSLSPTAAGGGHTTVPGDLTVAAPNKGILAAPADDPEMAIPRPGTAPSAHILHASFLAGPEALWRAGLAGSLGGGLLDLGLSSMQLDAAARGFSFGKDGPLDMRMDGAGALTAEQIVNTWSEDELGRILREYGEERSWRGIARRIVEARCRDGPLLTTSQLASVVGHPGRPSPGRKAGARKATRAKHPATQTFQAIRIAVNGELACLEAALPGLIDALAPGARLAVITFHSLEDRAVKMAFKRAAGELDPGDEEVLPAWLASARRDQAKEQAVVRVVTRRPLVPGEAEVARNPRARSAKLRVVEKL
;
A
#
# COMPACT_ATOMS: atom_id res chain seq x y z
N MET A 1 10.89 -44.61 58.73
CA MET A 1 10.41 -43.31 58.23
C MET A 1 9.06 -42.98 58.88
N GLY A 2 9.05 -42.49 60.12
CA GLY A 2 7.84 -42.50 60.97
C GLY A 2 7.45 -41.18 61.68
N PRO A 3 8.37 -40.26 62.02
CA PRO A 3 7.97 -39.02 62.70
C PRO A 3 8.02 -37.74 61.83
N ILE A 4 8.82 -37.70 60.76
CA ILE A 4 9.01 -36.48 59.94
C ILE A 4 7.85 -36.26 58.96
N VAL A 5 7.28 -37.34 58.42
CA VAL A 5 6.14 -37.26 57.47
C VAL A 5 4.85 -36.87 58.18
N LEU A 6 4.66 -37.28 59.45
CA LEU A 6 3.49 -36.94 60.24
C LEU A 6 3.47 -35.44 60.65
N GLY A 7 4.65 -34.86 60.90
CA GLY A 7 4.79 -33.42 61.19
C GLY A 7 4.45 -32.51 59.99
N LEU A 8 4.81 -32.93 58.78
CA LEU A 8 4.51 -32.17 57.55
C LEU A 8 3.03 -32.21 57.16
N ILE A 9 2.33 -33.30 57.45
CA ILE A 9 0.89 -33.45 57.21
C ILE A 9 0.07 -32.61 58.21
N LEU A 10 0.46 -32.59 59.49
CA LEU A 10 -0.20 -31.75 60.50
C LEU A 10 -0.01 -30.24 60.22
N LEU A 11 1.14 -29.83 59.69
CA LEU A 11 1.39 -28.44 59.29
C LEU A 11 0.53 -28.00 58.09
N HIS A 12 0.25 -28.91 57.14
CA HIS A 12 -0.61 -28.64 55.99
C HIS A 12 -2.09 -28.53 56.37
N ILE A 13 -2.56 -29.35 57.32
CA ILE A 13 -3.95 -29.30 57.80
C ILE A 13 -4.22 -28.01 58.59
N ALA A 14 -3.26 -27.54 59.40
CA ALA A 14 -3.37 -26.28 60.14
C ALA A 14 -3.41 -25.04 59.21
N ALA A 15 -2.63 -25.06 58.12
CA ALA A 15 -2.63 -23.98 57.12
C ALA A 15 -3.94 -23.92 56.32
N LEU A 16 -4.55 -25.07 56.02
CA LEU A 16 -5.84 -25.14 55.32
C LEU A 16 -7.01 -24.66 56.20
N ALA A 17 -7.00 -24.98 57.50
CA ALA A 17 -8.01 -24.51 58.44
C ALA A 17 -7.97 -22.98 58.65
N PHE A 18 -6.78 -22.38 58.65
CA PHE A 18 -6.62 -20.92 58.76
C PHE A 18 -7.18 -20.17 57.53
N TRP A 19 -7.02 -20.74 56.34
CA TRP A 19 -7.54 -20.16 55.10
C TRP A 19 -9.07 -20.24 54.98
N ILE A 20 -9.68 -21.32 55.48
CA ILE A 20 -11.15 -21.48 55.47
C ILE A 20 -11.83 -20.50 56.45
N VAL A 21 -11.22 -20.23 57.62
CA VAL A 21 -11.74 -19.24 58.58
C VAL A 21 -11.59 -17.80 58.06
N ALA A 22 -10.58 -17.51 57.25
CA ALA A 22 -10.40 -16.21 56.61
C ALA A 22 -11.42 -15.95 55.47
N LEU A 23 -11.81 -16.99 54.73
CA LEU A 23 -12.74 -16.89 53.61
C LEU A 23 -14.21 -16.68 54.05
N VAL A 24 -14.57 -17.12 55.27
CA VAL A 24 -15.91 -16.93 55.84
C VAL A 24 -16.08 -15.53 56.48
N ARG A 25 -14.99 -14.80 56.73
CA ARG A 25 -15.03 -13.50 57.44
C ARG A 25 -15.19 -12.25 56.57
N THR A 26 -15.20 -12.38 55.24
CA THR A 26 -15.32 -11.23 54.30
C THR A 26 -16.65 -11.14 53.56
N SER A 27 -17.60 -12.03 53.87
CA SER A 27 -18.93 -12.07 53.22
C SER A 27 -20.04 -11.87 54.25
N GLY A 28 -20.30 -10.62 54.65
CA GLY A 28 -21.30 -10.35 55.70
C GLY A 28 -21.66 -8.88 55.92
N GLY A 29 -22.43 -8.30 54.99
CA GLY A 29 -23.51 -7.31 55.21
C GLY A 29 -23.17 -5.91 55.74
N LYS A 30 -23.82 -4.89 55.14
CA LYS A 30 -24.75 -4.00 55.86
C LYS A 30 -25.55 -3.08 54.92
N ALA A 31 -26.86 -3.26 54.96
CA ALA A 31 -27.87 -2.31 54.55
C ALA A 31 -28.02 -1.19 55.61
N GLY A 32 -28.39 0.02 55.19
CA GLY A 32 -28.73 1.14 56.06
C GLY A 32 -29.71 2.07 55.36
N ALA A 33 -30.97 2.04 55.79
CA ALA A 33 -32.09 2.81 55.27
C ALA A 33 -32.18 4.22 55.90
N ARG A 34 -32.64 5.20 55.11
CA ARG A 34 -33.38 6.38 55.59
C ARG A 34 -34.55 6.68 54.63
N LYS A 35 -35.76 6.77 55.19
CA LYS A 35 -37.07 7.17 54.59
C LYS A 35 -37.06 8.69 54.33
N SER A 36 -37.79 9.34 53.41
CA SER A 36 -39.23 9.37 53.02
C SER A 36 -39.42 10.60 52.06
N PRO A 37 -40.59 10.98 51.47
CA PRO A 37 -41.62 10.28 50.66
C PRO A 37 -42.06 11.04 49.35
N LEU A 38 -43.02 10.43 48.62
CA LEU A 38 -44.14 11.04 47.84
C LEU A 38 -43.91 11.51 46.37
N LYS A 39 -44.40 10.73 45.38
CA LYS A 39 -45.70 10.96 44.68
C LYS A 39 -45.96 9.97 43.52
N GLN A 40 -47.04 9.20 43.70
CA GLN A 40 -48.13 8.86 42.76
C GLN A 40 -47.84 8.35 41.33
N HIS A 41 -48.25 7.10 41.11
CA HIS A 41 -48.59 6.50 39.82
C HIS A 41 -49.81 7.17 39.18
N ILE A 42 -49.68 7.54 37.91
CA ILE A 42 -50.79 7.65 36.96
C ILE A 42 -50.46 6.68 35.82
N GLN A 43 -51.34 5.70 35.59
CA GLN A 43 -51.34 4.84 34.41
C GLN A 43 -51.93 5.61 33.23
N THR A 44 -51.29 5.54 32.06
CA THR A 44 -51.94 5.71 30.75
C THR A 44 -51.18 4.90 29.69
N PRO A 45 -51.85 4.48 28.60
CA PRO A 45 -51.65 3.20 27.91
C PRO A 45 -50.58 3.22 26.81
N GLU A 46 -50.15 2.02 26.39
CA GLU A 46 -49.29 1.77 25.23
C GLU A 46 -49.79 2.46 23.95
N PRO A 47 -48.91 3.12 23.18
CA PRO A 47 -49.15 3.38 21.77
C PRO A 47 -48.45 2.33 20.88
N ALA A 48 -49.16 2.01 19.80
CA ALA A 48 -48.87 1.00 18.81
C ALA A 48 -47.47 1.08 18.17
N ALA A 49 -47.01 -0.10 17.73
CA ALA A 49 -45.82 -0.31 16.93
C ALA A 49 -45.79 0.59 15.69
N THR A 50 -44.87 1.56 15.68
CA THR A 50 -44.41 2.22 14.46
C THR A 50 -43.13 1.54 14.01
N SER A 51 -43.20 0.90 12.83
CA SER A 51 -42.06 0.36 12.11
C SER A 51 -41.06 1.48 11.80
N PHE A 52 -39.94 1.53 12.52
CA PHE A 52 -38.79 2.32 12.11
C PHE A 52 -38.07 1.54 11.00
N SER A 53 -38.32 1.93 9.75
CA SER A 53 -37.50 1.58 8.59
C SER A 53 -36.06 2.05 8.86
N ASN A 54 -35.16 1.11 9.09
CA ASN A 54 -33.75 1.37 9.32
C ASN A 54 -32.97 1.46 7.99
N ASP A 55 -33.55 2.19 7.02
CA ASP A 55 -32.94 2.48 5.70
C ASP A 55 -32.18 3.82 5.72
N ALA A 56 -31.45 4.09 6.80
CA ALA A 56 -30.42 5.12 6.76
C ALA A 56 -29.16 4.48 6.16
N ALA A 57 -28.94 4.73 4.87
CA ALA A 57 -27.66 4.44 4.22
C ALA A 57 -26.52 4.96 5.12
N PRO A 58 -25.43 4.19 5.31
CA PRO A 58 -24.33 4.64 6.15
C PRO A 58 -23.83 6.00 5.65
N ALA A 59 -23.59 6.92 6.58
CA ALA A 59 -23.06 8.25 6.27
C ALA A 59 -21.86 8.12 5.33
N PRO A 60 -21.75 8.97 4.28
CA PRO A 60 -20.66 8.87 3.33
C PRO A 60 -19.33 8.96 4.09
N ALA A 61 -18.43 8.02 3.81
CA ALA A 61 -17.09 8.03 4.37
C ALA A 61 -16.45 9.42 4.14
N PRO A 62 -15.69 9.95 5.12
CA PRO A 62 -15.06 11.25 4.96
C PRO A 62 -14.25 11.30 3.65
N PRO A 63 -14.28 12.43 2.92
CA PRO A 63 -13.63 12.53 1.63
C PRO A 63 -12.14 12.17 1.75
N HIS A 64 -11.69 11.25 0.91
CA HIS A 64 -10.31 10.80 0.85
C HIS A 64 -9.35 12.00 0.68
N ILE A 65 -8.48 12.20 1.67
CA ILE A 65 -7.44 13.23 1.64
C ILE A 65 -6.18 12.61 1.02
N PRO A 66 -5.70 13.12 -0.14
CA PRO A 66 -4.45 12.65 -0.73
C PRO A 66 -3.26 12.90 0.20
N VAL A 67 -2.33 11.95 0.26
CA VAL A 67 -1.17 11.99 1.17
C VAL A 67 -0.10 12.90 0.57
N LEU A 68 0.52 13.77 1.37
CA LEU A 68 1.54 14.71 0.89
C LEU A 68 1.08 15.62 -0.26
N LEU A 69 -0.22 15.98 -0.27
CA LEU A 69 -0.80 16.74 -1.37
C LEU A 69 -0.07 18.07 -1.60
N GLU A 70 0.19 18.82 -0.51
CA GLU A 70 0.86 20.12 -0.60
C GLU A 70 2.30 19.98 -1.10
N GLU A 71 3.02 18.95 -0.66
CA GLU A 71 4.37 18.65 -1.11
C GLU A 71 4.40 18.23 -2.58
N VAL A 72 3.43 17.42 -3.03
CA VAL A 72 3.28 17.04 -4.44
C VAL A 72 3.06 18.29 -5.31
N LEU A 73 2.12 19.16 -4.95
CA LEU A 73 1.91 20.41 -5.69
C LEU A 73 3.15 21.32 -5.62
N GLY A 74 3.84 21.34 -4.48
CA GLY A 74 5.06 22.11 -4.27
C GLY A 74 6.21 21.68 -5.18
N VAL A 75 6.38 20.38 -5.43
CA VAL A 75 7.46 19.87 -6.31
C VAL A 75 7.15 20.06 -7.79
N PHE A 76 5.91 20.33 -8.17
CA PHE A 76 5.52 20.67 -9.54
C PHE A 76 5.33 22.18 -9.76
N LYS A 77 5.28 22.97 -8.70
CA LYS A 77 5.13 24.43 -8.76
C LYS A 77 6.18 25.07 -9.67
N GLY A 78 5.71 25.84 -10.65
CA GLY A 78 6.55 26.57 -11.60
C GLY A 78 7.19 25.70 -12.69
N ALA A 79 6.97 24.38 -12.69
CA ALA A 79 7.28 23.54 -13.83
C ALA A 79 6.20 23.71 -14.91
N HIS A 80 6.60 23.60 -16.18
CA HIS A 80 5.65 23.59 -17.30
C HIS A 80 5.17 22.16 -17.54
N ILE A 81 3.89 21.87 -17.26
CA ILE A 81 3.35 20.49 -17.26
C ILE A 81 2.19 20.38 -18.28
N PRO A 82 2.47 20.39 -19.59
CA PRO A 82 1.43 20.24 -20.60
C PRO A 82 0.84 18.81 -20.66
N SER A 83 1.56 17.84 -20.11
CA SER A 83 1.16 16.44 -19.99
C SER A 83 1.56 15.87 -18.64
N PHE A 84 0.73 15.02 -18.06
CA PHE A 84 0.98 14.42 -16.75
C PHE A 84 0.61 12.94 -16.73
N PHE A 85 1.42 12.14 -16.03
CA PHE A 85 1.17 10.73 -15.79
C PHE A 85 0.84 10.49 -14.31
N ASP A 86 -0.31 9.88 -14.01
CA ASP A 86 -0.62 9.38 -12.66
C ASP A 86 -0.70 7.86 -12.69
N GLY A 87 0.36 7.19 -12.23
CA GLY A 87 0.43 5.73 -12.31
C GLY A 87 -0.40 5.00 -11.26
N THR A 88 -0.94 5.71 -10.26
CA THR A 88 -1.73 5.13 -9.17
C THR A 88 -2.92 6.02 -8.85
N LEU A 89 -3.75 6.23 -9.88
CA LEU A 89 -4.83 7.23 -9.87
C LEU A 89 -5.71 7.16 -8.60
N GLY A 90 -6.03 5.95 -8.15
CA GLY A 90 -6.97 5.69 -7.07
C GLY A 90 -8.28 6.44 -7.30
N ALA A 91 -8.69 7.21 -6.29
CA ALA A 91 -9.89 8.07 -6.38
C ALA A 91 -9.67 9.38 -7.18
N GLY A 92 -8.51 9.59 -7.81
CA GLY A 92 -8.16 10.77 -8.61
C GLY A 92 -7.86 12.03 -7.80
N GLY A 93 -7.41 11.89 -6.55
CA GLY A 93 -7.20 13.02 -5.65
C GLY A 93 -6.01 13.90 -6.04
N HIS A 94 -4.85 13.28 -6.28
CA HIS A 94 -3.66 13.98 -6.74
C HIS A 94 -3.83 14.50 -8.18
N ALA A 95 -4.27 13.63 -9.10
CA ALA A 95 -4.54 14.02 -10.48
C ALA A 95 -5.45 15.24 -10.62
N ALA A 96 -6.55 15.31 -9.86
CA ALA A 96 -7.45 16.46 -9.91
C ALA A 96 -6.78 17.74 -9.39
N ALA A 97 -6.02 17.65 -8.30
CA ALA A 97 -5.32 18.82 -7.75
C ALA A 97 -4.22 19.34 -8.68
N VAL A 98 -3.49 18.44 -9.36
CA VAL A 98 -2.50 18.81 -10.39
C VAL A 98 -3.21 19.49 -11.57
N LEU A 99 -4.34 18.96 -12.02
CA LEU A 99 -5.12 19.52 -13.11
C LEU A 99 -5.67 20.93 -12.77
N GLU A 100 -6.09 21.14 -11.52
CA GLU A 100 -6.54 22.45 -11.03
C GLU A 100 -5.39 23.46 -10.87
N SER A 101 -4.18 23.00 -10.50
CA SER A 101 -3.03 23.89 -10.27
C SER A 101 -2.23 24.20 -11.53
N HIS A 102 -2.39 23.42 -12.60
CA HIS A 102 -1.68 23.56 -13.88
C HIS A 102 -2.67 23.78 -15.03
N PRO A 103 -3.15 25.02 -15.26
CA PRO A 103 -4.08 25.32 -16.35
C PRO A 103 -3.49 25.11 -17.75
N GLU A 104 -2.17 24.96 -17.87
CA GLU A 104 -1.48 24.56 -19.10
C GLU A 104 -1.54 23.05 -19.37
N LEU A 105 -1.96 22.23 -18.41
CA LEU A 105 -2.10 20.79 -18.57
C LEU A 105 -3.16 20.49 -19.62
N ARG A 106 -2.80 19.69 -20.62
CA ARG A 106 -3.66 19.32 -21.75
C ARG A 106 -4.00 17.85 -21.79
N VAL A 107 -3.08 16.99 -21.35
CA VAL A 107 -3.26 15.54 -21.33
C VAL A 107 -2.88 14.97 -19.98
N LEU A 108 -3.82 14.27 -19.35
CA LEU A 108 -3.59 13.43 -18.17
C LEU A 108 -3.76 11.97 -18.59
N LEU A 109 -2.70 11.19 -18.47
CA LEU A 109 -2.73 9.74 -18.64
C LEU A 109 -2.63 9.08 -17.27
N ALA A 110 -3.59 8.24 -16.92
CA ALA A 110 -3.65 7.65 -15.59
C ALA A 110 -3.90 6.15 -15.61
N THR A 111 -3.21 5.39 -14.75
CA THR A 111 -3.39 3.93 -14.62
C THR A 111 -3.85 3.57 -13.21
N ASP A 112 -4.74 2.58 -13.10
CA ASP A 112 -5.08 1.95 -11.82
C ASP A 112 -5.69 0.55 -12.01
N LEU A 113 -5.38 -0.39 -11.11
CA LEU A 113 -5.89 -1.76 -11.09
C LEU A 113 -7.24 -1.91 -10.39
N ASP A 114 -7.70 -0.90 -9.64
CA ASP A 114 -8.96 -0.93 -8.92
C ASP A 114 -10.08 -0.28 -9.74
N ALA A 115 -10.87 -1.11 -10.44
CA ALA A 115 -12.01 -0.66 -11.23
C ALA A 115 -13.05 0.13 -10.40
N ALA A 116 -13.17 -0.14 -9.10
CA ALA A 116 -14.06 0.61 -8.22
C ALA A 116 -13.62 2.09 -8.07
N ALA A 117 -12.32 2.34 -8.16
CA ALA A 117 -11.73 3.67 -8.03
C ALA A 117 -11.98 4.54 -9.27
N HIS A 118 -12.08 3.92 -10.45
CA HIS A 118 -12.21 4.61 -11.74
C HIS A 118 -13.46 5.49 -11.84
N ALA A 119 -14.59 5.03 -11.30
CA ALA A 119 -15.84 5.82 -11.34
C ALA A 119 -15.72 7.09 -10.50
N ILE A 120 -15.10 6.98 -9.32
CA ILE A 120 -14.88 8.10 -8.41
C ILE A 120 -13.86 9.08 -9.01
N ALA A 121 -12.76 8.56 -9.55
CA ALA A 121 -11.75 9.36 -10.23
C ALA A 121 -12.34 10.10 -11.44
N ALA A 122 -13.10 9.42 -12.30
CA ALA A 122 -13.73 10.04 -13.46
C ALA A 122 -14.69 11.17 -13.07
N ALA A 123 -15.50 10.98 -12.02
CA ALA A 123 -16.39 12.03 -11.52
C ALA A 123 -15.62 13.21 -10.91
N ARG A 124 -14.45 12.96 -10.30
CA ARG A 124 -13.59 14.01 -9.73
C ARG A 124 -12.86 14.80 -10.82
N LEU A 125 -12.28 14.12 -11.81
CA LEU A 125 -11.59 14.75 -12.93
C LEU A 125 -12.52 15.59 -13.81
N ARG A 126 -13.77 15.14 -14.04
CA ARG A 126 -14.78 15.97 -14.72
C ARG A 126 -15.10 17.26 -13.95
N ARG A 127 -15.17 17.19 -12.62
CA ARG A 127 -15.39 18.39 -11.78
C ARG A 127 -14.20 19.34 -11.82
N ALA A 128 -13.00 18.82 -11.99
CA ALA A 128 -11.79 19.62 -12.21
C ALA A 128 -11.71 20.20 -13.64
N GLY A 129 -12.66 19.87 -14.54
CA GLY A 129 -12.75 20.46 -15.88
C GLY A 129 -12.21 19.59 -17.02
N ALA A 130 -11.85 18.33 -16.76
CA ALA A 130 -11.32 17.42 -17.79
C ALA A 130 -12.41 16.69 -18.59
N ALA A 131 -12.16 16.49 -19.88
CA ALA A 131 -12.87 15.51 -20.70
C ALA A 131 -12.32 14.11 -20.40
N VAL A 132 -13.14 13.25 -19.77
CA VAL A 132 -12.67 11.95 -19.25
C VAL A 132 -13.09 10.78 -20.15
N SER A 133 -12.10 10.02 -20.60
CA SER A 133 -12.23 8.73 -21.29
C SER A 133 -11.71 7.60 -20.41
N ARG A 134 -12.37 6.43 -20.47
CA ARG A 134 -11.98 5.23 -19.71
C ARG A 134 -11.67 4.07 -20.65
N HIS A 135 -10.59 3.38 -20.37
CA HIS A 135 -9.98 2.36 -21.21
C HIS A 135 -9.87 1.05 -20.41
N PRO A 136 -10.62 0.00 -20.77
CA PRO A 136 -10.62 -1.26 -20.01
C PRO A 136 -9.31 -2.05 -20.11
N ASN A 137 -8.46 -1.76 -21.08
CA ASN A 137 -7.12 -2.33 -21.19
C ASN A 137 -6.23 -1.45 -22.07
N LEU A 138 -4.95 -1.79 -22.17
CA LEU A 138 -4.02 -1.02 -22.99
C LEU A 138 -4.32 -1.08 -24.50
N GLY A 139 -4.89 -2.20 -24.97
CA GLY A 139 -5.31 -2.39 -26.36
C GLY A 139 -6.51 -1.54 -26.78
N SER A 140 -7.26 -0.99 -25.82
CA SER A 140 -8.34 -0.04 -26.11
C SER A 140 -7.84 1.39 -26.30
N LEU A 141 -6.54 1.64 -26.05
CA LEU A 141 -5.90 2.79 -26.67
C LEU A 141 -5.78 2.47 -28.15
N SER A 142 -6.55 3.18 -28.98
CA SER A 142 -6.56 3.03 -30.44
C SER A 142 -5.12 3.00 -30.97
N PRO A 143 -4.62 1.86 -31.50
CA PRO A 143 -3.32 1.84 -32.12
C PRO A 143 -3.41 2.59 -33.45
N THR A 144 -2.48 3.50 -33.71
CA THR A 144 -2.35 4.14 -35.01
C THR A 144 -2.15 3.07 -36.09
N ALA A 145 -3.13 2.95 -36.98
CA ALA A 145 -2.98 2.16 -38.19
C ALA A 145 -2.06 2.91 -39.16
N ALA A 146 -0.76 2.68 -39.07
CA ALA A 146 0.13 2.83 -40.22
C ALA A 146 0.21 1.46 -40.91
N GLY A 147 -0.31 1.39 -42.13
CA GLY A 147 -0.43 0.16 -42.90
C GLY A 147 0.91 -0.56 -43.14
N GLY A 148 0.85 -1.89 -43.08
CA GLY A 148 1.95 -2.79 -43.36
C GLY A 148 1.71 -4.12 -42.67
N GLY A 149 1.01 -5.04 -43.34
CA GLY A 149 0.52 -6.26 -42.73
C GLY A 149 1.64 -7.17 -42.22
N HIS A 150 1.54 -7.57 -40.96
CA HIS A 150 2.18 -8.79 -40.46
C HIS A 150 1.13 -9.67 -39.81
N THR A 151 0.89 -10.79 -40.47
CA THR A 151 0.16 -11.96 -39.98
C THR A 151 0.68 -12.38 -38.61
N THR A 152 -0.25 -12.56 -37.69
CA THR A 152 -0.02 -13.07 -36.33
C THR A 152 0.41 -14.53 -36.37
N VAL A 153 1.38 -14.88 -35.53
CA VAL A 153 1.56 -16.25 -35.02
C VAL A 153 1.52 -16.16 -33.49
N PRO A 154 0.65 -16.91 -32.79
CA PRO A 154 0.51 -16.82 -31.35
C PRO A 154 1.48 -17.77 -30.64
N GLY A 155 2.11 -17.27 -29.56
CA GLY A 155 2.78 -18.09 -28.55
C GLY A 155 4.27 -17.77 -28.38
N ASP A 156 4.58 -16.76 -27.57
CA ASP A 156 5.59 -16.87 -26.52
C ASP A 156 5.54 -15.66 -25.59
N LEU A 157 5.33 -15.89 -24.29
CA LEU A 157 5.45 -14.88 -23.25
C LEU A 157 6.94 -14.69 -22.93
N THR A 158 7.63 -13.95 -23.78
CA THR A 158 8.93 -13.36 -23.44
C THR A 158 8.75 -11.85 -23.40
N VAL A 159 8.79 -11.27 -22.19
CA VAL A 159 8.94 -9.83 -22.01
C VAL A 159 10.36 -9.49 -22.48
N ALA A 160 10.51 -9.22 -23.77
CA ALA A 160 11.72 -8.64 -24.31
C ALA A 160 11.85 -7.23 -23.72
N ALA A 161 12.91 -7.00 -22.96
CA ALA A 161 13.36 -5.64 -22.65
C ALA A 161 13.46 -4.88 -23.98
N PRO A 162 12.92 -3.65 -24.09
CA PRO A 162 13.01 -2.91 -25.34
C PRO A 162 14.49 -2.69 -25.65
N ASN A 163 14.91 -3.22 -26.79
CA ASN A 163 16.25 -3.05 -27.32
C ASN A 163 16.58 -1.54 -27.36
N LYS A 164 17.79 -1.18 -26.93
CA LYS A 164 18.36 0.19 -26.93
C LYS A 164 18.55 0.80 -28.35
N GLY A 165 17.76 0.40 -29.33
CA GLY A 165 17.89 0.84 -30.73
C GLY A 165 16.58 1.39 -31.26
N ILE A 166 16.50 2.72 -31.37
CA ILE A 166 15.57 3.48 -32.22
C ILE A 166 14.09 3.19 -31.91
N LEU A 167 13.56 3.84 -30.87
CA LEU A 167 12.13 4.09 -30.78
C LEU A 167 11.79 5.09 -31.90
N ALA A 168 11.03 4.62 -32.90
CA ALA A 168 10.49 5.46 -33.97
C ALA A 168 9.64 6.61 -33.39
N ALA A 169 9.52 7.69 -34.16
CA ALA A 169 8.82 8.92 -33.81
C ALA A 169 7.45 8.70 -33.12
N PRO A 170 7.05 9.58 -32.19
CA PRO A 170 5.78 9.45 -31.47
C PRO A 170 4.62 9.31 -32.46
N ALA A 171 3.76 8.33 -32.19
CA ALA A 171 2.55 8.10 -32.97
C ALA A 171 1.58 9.27 -32.79
N ASP A 172 1.31 10.01 -33.87
CA ASP A 172 0.25 11.03 -33.92
C ASP A 172 -1.14 10.35 -33.92
N ASP A 173 -1.70 10.07 -32.73
CA ASP A 173 -3.07 9.57 -32.56
C ASP A 173 -4.08 10.73 -32.44
N PRO A 174 -5.13 10.81 -33.29
CA PRO A 174 -6.17 11.84 -33.19
C PRO A 174 -7.07 11.76 -31.94
N GLU A 175 -7.17 10.62 -31.24
CA GLU A 175 -8.02 10.45 -30.04
C GLU A 175 -7.32 10.84 -28.73
N MET A 176 -5.99 10.76 -28.72
CA MET A 176 -5.11 11.29 -27.66
C MET A 176 -4.29 12.50 -28.13
N ALA A 177 -4.69 13.10 -29.26
CA ALA A 177 -4.09 14.31 -29.78
C ALA A 177 -4.14 15.37 -28.69
N ILE A 178 -2.97 15.92 -28.37
CA ILE A 178 -2.83 16.95 -27.35
C ILE A 178 -3.83 18.07 -27.69
N PRO A 179 -4.86 18.30 -26.85
CA PRO A 179 -5.92 19.25 -27.16
C PRO A 179 -5.35 20.62 -27.55
N ARG A 180 -6.02 21.32 -28.46
CA ARG A 180 -5.60 22.67 -28.83
C ARG A 180 -5.58 23.56 -27.58
N PRO A 181 -4.63 24.50 -27.46
CA PRO A 181 -4.66 25.48 -26.37
C PRO A 181 -6.05 26.14 -26.26
N GLY A 182 -6.59 26.22 -25.05
CA GLY A 182 -7.92 26.78 -24.78
C GLY A 182 -9.09 25.79 -24.84
N THR A 183 -8.84 24.49 -25.05
CA THR A 183 -9.84 23.43 -24.88
C THR A 183 -9.67 22.72 -23.54
N ALA A 184 -10.72 22.03 -23.08
CA ALA A 184 -10.66 21.26 -21.83
C ALA A 184 -9.56 20.18 -21.91
N PRO A 185 -8.80 19.94 -20.82
CA PRO A 185 -7.80 18.87 -20.80
C PRO A 185 -8.45 17.50 -21.00
N SER A 186 -7.78 16.64 -21.77
CA SER A 186 -8.17 15.24 -21.92
C SER A 186 -7.58 14.41 -20.79
N ALA A 187 -8.42 13.62 -20.12
CA ALA A 187 -8.01 12.69 -19.09
C ALA A 187 -8.36 11.25 -19.47
N HIS A 188 -7.35 10.40 -19.63
CA HIS A 188 -7.48 9.01 -20.04
C HIS A 188 -7.17 8.11 -18.85
N ILE A 189 -8.18 7.37 -18.38
CA ILE A 189 -8.05 6.41 -17.27
C ILE A 189 -7.94 5.01 -17.84
N LEU A 190 -6.84 4.33 -17.56
CA LEU A 190 -6.55 2.96 -17.98
C LEU A 190 -6.70 1.99 -16.82
N HIS A 191 -7.42 0.90 -17.06
CA HIS A 191 -7.38 -0.27 -16.20
C HIS A 191 -6.10 -1.06 -16.47
N ALA A 192 -5.02 -0.68 -15.78
CA ALA A 192 -3.71 -1.27 -15.93
C ALA A 192 -2.85 -1.01 -14.69
N SER A 193 -1.82 -1.85 -14.50
CA SER A 193 -0.74 -1.56 -13.56
C SER A 193 0.10 -0.40 -14.08
N PHE A 194 0.71 0.38 -13.18
CA PHE A 194 1.73 1.38 -13.55
C PHE A 194 2.92 0.75 -14.30
N LEU A 195 3.12 -0.57 -14.20
CA LEU A 195 4.11 -1.30 -15.01
C LEU A 195 3.87 -1.12 -16.52
N ALA A 196 2.60 -0.99 -16.94
CA ALA A 196 2.24 -0.69 -18.32
C ALA A 196 2.38 0.80 -18.67
N GLY A 197 2.74 1.65 -17.71
CA GLY A 197 2.88 3.10 -17.88
C GLY A 197 3.81 3.51 -19.04
N PRO A 198 5.04 2.97 -19.14
CA PRO A 198 5.94 3.27 -20.26
C PRO A 198 5.33 2.95 -21.64
N GLU A 199 4.65 1.80 -21.77
CA GLU A 199 3.99 1.43 -23.02
C GLU A 199 2.78 2.33 -23.30
N ALA A 200 1.98 2.66 -22.28
CA ALA A 200 0.85 3.58 -22.41
C ALA A 200 1.29 4.98 -22.84
N LEU A 201 2.38 5.50 -22.27
CA LEU A 201 2.97 6.78 -22.66
C LEU A 201 3.49 6.75 -24.09
N TRP A 202 4.12 5.67 -24.52
CA TRP A 202 4.57 5.51 -25.90
C TRP A 202 3.39 5.48 -26.89
N ARG A 203 2.34 4.70 -26.61
CA ARG A 203 1.11 4.66 -27.42
C ARG A 203 0.41 6.02 -27.49
N ALA A 204 0.50 6.80 -26.41
CA ALA A 204 -0.03 8.16 -26.34
C ALA A 204 0.83 9.23 -27.02
N GLY A 205 1.97 8.86 -27.63
CA GLY A 205 2.90 9.82 -28.22
C GLY A 205 3.61 10.71 -27.18
N LEU A 206 3.60 10.31 -25.90
CA LEU A 206 4.20 11.04 -24.78
C LEU A 206 5.62 10.57 -24.41
N ALA A 207 6.16 9.59 -25.13
CA ALA A 207 7.52 9.11 -24.90
C ALA A 207 8.56 10.21 -25.20
N GLY A 208 9.34 10.57 -24.18
CA GLY A 208 10.36 11.63 -24.23
C GLY A 208 9.78 13.04 -24.18
N SER A 209 8.47 13.20 -24.04
CA SER A 209 7.76 14.47 -24.05
C SER A 209 6.80 14.66 -22.85
N LEU A 210 6.84 13.74 -21.88
CA LEU A 210 6.02 13.82 -20.67
C LEU A 210 6.45 14.99 -19.77
N GLY A 211 5.53 15.89 -19.43
CA GLY A 211 5.79 17.08 -18.61
C GLY A 211 5.92 16.82 -17.11
N GLY A 212 5.37 15.72 -16.60
CA GLY A 212 5.54 15.28 -15.22
C GLY A 212 4.86 13.95 -14.94
N GLY A 213 5.23 13.31 -13.82
CA GLY A 213 4.60 12.06 -13.40
C GLY A 213 4.56 11.87 -11.89
N LEU A 214 3.56 11.13 -11.42
CA LEU A 214 3.38 10.75 -10.02
C LEU A 214 3.13 9.24 -9.90
N LEU A 215 3.77 8.62 -8.91
CA LEU A 215 3.41 7.32 -8.38
C LEU A 215 3.16 7.46 -6.87
N ASP A 216 1.91 7.38 -6.44
CA ASP A 216 1.51 7.20 -5.03
C ASP A 216 1.38 5.70 -4.72
N LEU A 217 2.46 5.07 -4.25
CA LEU A 217 2.52 3.62 -4.08
C LEU A 217 1.67 3.15 -2.89
N GLY A 218 1.32 1.87 -2.85
CA GLY A 218 0.57 1.29 -1.74
C GLY A 218 -0.93 1.16 -1.99
N LEU A 219 -1.70 1.04 -0.91
CA LEU A 219 -3.11 0.67 -0.98
C LEU A 219 -4.02 1.89 -0.95
N SER A 220 -5.03 1.88 -1.81
CA SER A 220 -6.12 2.85 -1.75
C SER A 220 -6.95 2.64 -0.48
N SER A 221 -7.56 3.71 0.03
CA SER A 221 -8.44 3.59 1.19
C SER A 221 -9.60 2.65 0.95
N MET A 222 -10.12 2.61 -0.28
CA MET A 222 -11.21 1.71 -0.67
C MET A 222 -10.80 0.25 -0.54
N GLN A 223 -9.56 -0.10 -0.93
CA GLN A 223 -9.01 -1.45 -0.76
C GLN A 223 -8.86 -1.84 0.72
N LEU A 224 -8.39 -0.92 1.57
CA LEU A 224 -8.23 -1.17 3.01
C LEU A 224 -9.56 -1.27 3.77
N ASP A 225 -10.55 -0.48 3.37
CA ASP A 225 -11.83 -0.38 4.07
C ASP A 225 -12.81 -1.50 3.66
N ALA A 226 -12.62 -2.08 2.47
CA ALA A 226 -13.36 -3.22 1.94
C ALA A 226 -12.83 -4.55 2.51
N ALA A 227 -13.47 -5.03 3.58
CA ALA A 227 -13.09 -6.27 4.24
C ALA A 227 -13.01 -7.48 3.28
N ALA A 228 -13.90 -7.54 2.27
CA ALA A 228 -13.91 -8.57 1.25
C ALA A 228 -12.61 -8.68 0.41
N ARG A 229 -11.75 -7.66 0.43
CA ARG A 229 -10.46 -7.65 -0.28
C ARG A 229 -9.30 -8.25 0.52
N GLY A 230 -9.47 -8.46 1.83
CA GLY A 230 -8.48 -9.16 2.65
C GLY A 230 -7.19 -8.39 2.98
N PHE A 231 -7.09 -7.08 2.68
CA PHE A 231 -5.87 -6.29 2.92
C PHE A 231 -5.62 -5.92 4.38
N SER A 232 -6.65 -5.99 5.22
CA SER A 232 -6.59 -5.57 6.62
C SER A 232 -7.02 -6.71 7.54
N PHE A 233 -6.36 -6.83 8.68
CA PHE A 233 -6.79 -7.68 9.80
C PHE A 233 -7.65 -6.92 10.82
N GLY A 234 -7.90 -5.62 10.60
CA GLY A 234 -8.80 -4.83 11.45
C GLY A 234 -10.29 -5.13 11.20
N LYS A 235 -10.62 -5.63 10.02
CA LYS A 235 -11.93 -6.16 9.66
C LYS A 235 -11.71 -7.55 9.07
N ASP A 236 -12.43 -8.55 9.57
CA ASP A 236 -12.27 -9.90 9.07
C ASP A 236 -12.78 -10.06 7.64
N GLY A 237 -12.09 -10.85 6.84
CA GLY A 237 -12.40 -11.08 5.43
C GLY A 237 -11.55 -12.20 4.84
N PRO A 238 -11.83 -12.61 3.59
CA PRO A 238 -11.08 -13.68 2.92
C PRO A 238 -9.61 -13.30 2.72
N LEU A 239 -8.71 -14.28 2.71
CA LEU A 239 -7.29 -14.08 2.39
C LEU A 239 -7.08 -13.90 0.88
N ASP A 240 -7.47 -12.73 0.37
CA ASP A 240 -7.29 -12.39 -1.05
C ASP A 240 -6.01 -11.56 -1.27
N MET A 241 -6.00 -10.30 -0.82
CA MET A 241 -4.90 -9.33 -0.99
C MET A 241 -4.49 -9.02 -2.43
N ARG A 242 -5.23 -9.44 -3.45
CA ARG A 242 -4.95 -9.01 -4.83
C ARG A 242 -5.43 -7.59 -5.05
N MET A 243 -4.60 -6.73 -5.63
CA MET A 243 -4.96 -5.37 -6.04
C MET A 243 -5.87 -5.37 -7.26
N ASP A 244 -5.64 -6.32 -8.17
CA ASP A 244 -6.52 -6.68 -9.27
C ASP A 244 -7.30 -7.96 -8.92
N GLY A 245 -8.63 -7.90 -8.96
CA GLY A 245 -9.49 -9.07 -8.69
C GLY A 245 -9.29 -10.24 -9.66
N ALA A 246 -8.68 -10.00 -10.83
CA ALA A 246 -8.35 -11.01 -11.84
C ALA A 246 -6.97 -11.67 -11.64
N GLY A 247 -6.18 -11.25 -10.63
CA GLY A 247 -4.85 -11.80 -10.38
C GLY A 247 -4.86 -13.32 -10.09
N ALA A 248 -3.85 -14.05 -10.56
CA ALA A 248 -3.79 -15.50 -10.48
C ALA A 248 -3.40 -16.06 -9.09
N LEU A 249 -2.72 -15.25 -8.28
CA LEU A 249 -2.19 -15.63 -6.96
C LEU A 249 -2.91 -14.86 -5.87
N THR A 250 -3.45 -15.56 -4.88
CA THR A 250 -4.11 -15.00 -3.68
C THR A 250 -3.23 -15.20 -2.45
N ALA A 251 -3.48 -14.41 -1.41
CA ALA A 251 -2.85 -14.62 -0.10
C ALA A 251 -3.18 -16.02 0.45
N GLU A 252 -4.40 -16.52 0.24
CA GLU A 252 -4.84 -17.87 0.61
C GLU A 252 -3.93 -18.93 -0.02
N GLN A 253 -3.67 -18.84 -1.33
CA GLN A 253 -2.78 -19.77 -2.02
C GLN A 253 -1.37 -19.71 -1.46
N ILE A 254 -0.82 -18.52 -1.21
CA ILE A 254 0.52 -18.39 -0.61
C ILE A 254 0.56 -19.09 0.76
N VAL A 255 -0.35 -18.73 1.67
CA VAL A 255 -0.31 -19.24 3.05
C VAL A 255 -0.61 -20.74 3.13
N ASN A 256 -1.39 -21.29 2.21
CA ASN A 256 -1.82 -22.69 2.28
C ASN A 256 -0.98 -23.64 1.42
N THR A 257 -0.30 -23.17 0.37
CA THR A 257 0.40 -24.05 -0.59
C THR A 257 1.91 -23.89 -0.60
N TRP A 258 2.46 -22.71 -0.28
CA TRP A 258 3.90 -22.50 -0.32
C TRP A 258 4.60 -23.25 0.82
N SER A 259 5.85 -23.67 0.57
CA SER A 259 6.68 -24.35 1.57
C SER A 259 7.05 -23.42 2.75
N GLU A 260 7.50 -23.99 3.86
CA GLU A 260 7.99 -23.21 5.01
C GLU A 260 9.15 -22.29 4.59
N ASP A 261 10.04 -22.77 3.72
CA ASP A 261 11.19 -21.99 3.23
C ASP A 261 10.76 -20.81 2.36
N GLU A 262 9.79 -21.00 1.45
CA GLU A 262 9.25 -19.93 0.63
C GLU A 262 8.51 -18.88 1.46
N LEU A 263 7.70 -19.31 2.44
CA LEU A 263 7.06 -18.41 3.41
C LEU A 263 8.11 -17.66 4.23
N GLY A 264 9.12 -18.36 4.73
CA GLY A 264 10.22 -17.78 5.48
C GLY A 264 10.99 -16.73 4.68
N ARG A 265 11.24 -17.00 3.39
CA ARG A 265 11.88 -16.07 2.46
C ARG A 265 11.09 -14.77 2.33
N ILE A 266 9.80 -14.82 1.98
CA ILE A 266 9.01 -13.60 1.81
C ILE A 266 8.83 -12.83 3.11
N LEU A 267 8.65 -13.51 4.25
CA LEU A 267 8.53 -12.84 5.55
C LEU A 267 9.81 -12.09 5.91
N ARG A 268 10.97 -12.70 5.62
CA ARG A 268 12.28 -12.08 5.84
C ARG A 268 12.50 -10.89 4.89
N GLU A 269 12.30 -11.10 3.60
CA GLU A 269 12.71 -10.16 2.54
C GLU A 269 11.69 -9.05 2.33
N TYR A 270 10.39 -9.38 2.29
CA TYR A 270 9.31 -8.42 2.04
C TYR A 270 8.68 -7.86 3.32
N GLY A 271 8.70 -8.63 4.41
CA GLY A 271 8.19 -8.18 5.71
C GLY A 271 9.22 -7.47 6.57
N GLU A 272 10.51 -7.66 6.31
CA GLU A 272 11.60 -7.33 7.25
C GLU A 272 11.32 -7.89 8.66
N GLU A 273 10.64 -9.04 8.73
CA GLU A 273 10.15 -9.64 9.96
C GLU A 273 11.28 -10.36 10.69
N ARG A 274 11.54 -10.04 11.96
CA ARG A 274 12.64 -10.64 12.73
C ARG A 274 12.35 -12.08 13.13
N SER A 275 11.09 -12.40 13.37
CA SER A 275 10.62 -13.72 13.80
C SER A 275 10.18 -14.59 12.63
N TRP A 276 10.67 -14.29 11.41
CA TRP A 276 10.19 -14.89 10.15
C TRP A 276 10.19 -16.41 10.18
N ARG A 277 11.24 -17.06 10.71
CA ARG A 277 11.31 -18.53 10.86
C ARG A 277 10.17 -19.08 11.71
N GLY A 278 9.97 -18.46 12.89
CA GLY A 278 8.94 -18.89 13.82
C GLY A 278 7.52 -18.59 13.34
N ILE A 279 7.34 -17.58 12.49
CA ILE A 279 6.04 -17.28 11.87
C ILE A 279 5.77 -18.27 10.73
N ALA A 280 6.72 -18.50 9.82
CA ALA A 280 6.58 -19.47 8.73
C ALA A 280 6.21 -20.86 9.26
N ARG A 281 6.96 -21.36 10.24
CA ARG A 281 6.66 -22.63 10.92
C ARG A 281 5.25 -22.67 11.51
N ARG A 282 4.84 -21.62 12.23
CA ARG A 282 3.49 -21.54 12.82
C ARG A 282 2.37 -21.55 11.78
N ILE A 283 2.57 -20.91 10.63
CA ILE A 283 1.61 -20.93 9.53
C ILE A 283 1.46 -22.36 9.00
N VAL A 284 2.57 -23.05 8.75
CA VAL A 284 2.57 -24.44 8.26
C VAL A 284 1.97 -25.40 9.30
N GLU A 285 2.36 -25.28 10.57
CA GLU A 285 1.79 -26.07 11.66
C GLU A 285 0.28 -25.85 11.81
N ALA A 286 -0.18 -24.60 11.74
CA ALA A 286 -1.60 -24.27 11.84
C ALA A 286 -2.41 -24.87 10.69
N ARG A 287 -1.96 -24.71 9.43
CA ARG A 287 -2.70 -25.27 8.29
C ARG A 287 -2.73 -26.80 8.26
N CYS A 288 -1.70 -27.46 8.79
CA CYS A 288 -1.66 -28.92 8.93
C CYS A 288 -2.55 -29.44 10.06
N ARG A 289 -2.65 -28.69 11.17
CA ARG A 289 -3.41 -29.10 12.36
C ARG A 289 -4.90 -28.74 12.28
N ASP A 290 -5.20 -27.51 11.87
CA ASP A 290 -6.53 -26.89 11.99
C ASP A 290 -7.26 -26.78 10.63
N GLY A 291 -6.60 -27.17 9.54
CA GLY A 291 -7.10 -27.00 8.17
C GLY A 291 -6.66 -25.66 7.54
N PRO A 292 -7.04 -25.41 6.27
CA PRO A 292 -6.57 -24.24 5.52
C PRO A 292 -6.96 -22.92 6.21
N LEU A 293 -6.05 -21.95 6.15
CA LEU A 293 -6.30 -20.59 6.61
C LEU A 293 -7.06 -19.83 5.51
N LEU A 294 -8.29 -19.39 5.80
CA LEU A 294 -9.17 -18.78 4.80
C LEU A 294 -9.40 -17.29 5.05
N THR A 295 -9.19 -16.82 6.28
CA THR A 295 -9.53 -15.45 6.70
C THR A 295 -8.36 -14.67 7.28
N THR A 296 -8.45 -13.35 7.19
CA THR A 296 -7.45 -12.42 7.76
C THR A 296 -7.33 -12.58 9.27
N SER A 297 -8.42 -12.85 10.00
CA SER A 297 -8.36 -13.07 11.46
C SER A 297 -7.69 -14.39 11.83
N GLN A 298 -7.91 -15.46 11.05
CA GLN A 298 -7.19 -16.73 11.24
C GLN A 298 -5.68 -16.53 11.09
N LEU A 299 -5.24 -15.89 10.00
CA LEU A 299 -3.82 -15.60 9.79
C LEU A 299 -3.27 -14.69 10.90
N ALA A 300 -3.99 -13.64 11.26
CA ALA A 300 -3.57 -12.72 12.31
C ALA A 300 -3.44 -13.40 13.68
N SER A 301 -4.28 -14.40 14.01
CA SER A 301 -4.18 -15.14 15.27
C SER A 301 -2.98 -16.09 15.31
N VAL A 302 -2.66 -16.72 14.18
CA VAL A 302 -1.48 -17.58 14.00
C VAL A 302 -0.19 -16.78 14.15
N VAL A 303 -0.11 -15.61 13.51
CA VAL A 303 1.05 -14.70 13.56
C VAL A 303 1.14 -14.00 14.92
N GLY A 304 0.00 -13.58 15.45
CA GLY A 304 -0.20 -12.75 16.64
C GLY A 304 0.07 -13.44 17.98
N HIS A 305 0.49 -14.70 18.01
CA HIS A 305 1.11 -15.29 19.19
C HIS A 305 2.57 -14.80 19.33
N PRO A 306 2.89 -13.79 20.16
CA PRO A 306 4.24 -13.74 20.71
C PRO A 306 4.41 -15.07 21.44
N GLY A 307 5.46 -15.81 21.12
CA GLY A 307 5.67 -17.16 21.63
C GLY A 307 5.34 -17.24 23.13
N ARG A 308 4.68 -18.34 23.53
CA ARG A 308 4.50 -18.75 24.92
C ARG A 308 5.73 -18.27 25.72
N PRO A 309 5.58 -17.40 26.74
CA PRO A 309 6.74 -16.89 27.45
C PRO A 309 7.55 -18.09 27.92
N SER A 310 8.81 -18.19 27.49
CA SER A 310 9.71 -19.22 28.00
C SER A 310 9.66 -19.13 29.53
N PRO A 311 9.50 -20.25 30.25
CA PRO A 311 9.48 -20.24 31.71
C PRO A 311 10.79 -19.58 32.19
N GLY A 312 10.71 -18.39 32.77
CA GLY A 312 11.88 -17.67 33.29
C GLY A 312 12.09 -16.24 32.79
N ARG A 313 11.41 -15.77 31.73
CA ARG A 313 11.57 -14.35 31.29
C ARG A 313 10.51 -13.48 31.98
N LYS A 314 10.90 -12.83 33.07
CA LYS A 314 10.04 -11.89 33.83
C LYS A 314 9.40 -10.87 32.88
N ALA A 315 8.09 -10.67 33.03
CA ALA A 315 7.31 -9.67 32.34
C ALA A 315 7.78 -8.26 32.73
N GLY A 316 8.89 -7.81 32.14
CA GLY A 316 9.25 -6.40 32.13
C GLY A 316 8.21 -5.70 31.28
N ALA A 317 7.37 -4.90 31.92
CA ALA A 317 6.40 -4.02 31.30
C ALA A 317 7.10 -3.17 30.22
N ARG A 318 7.10 -3.66 28.97
CA ARG A 318 7.41 -2.83 27.82
C ARG A 318 6.24 -1.86 27.72
N LYS A 319 6.50 -0.65 28.21
CA LYS A 319 5.72 0.57 28.01
C LYS A 319 5.01 0.44 26.66
N ALA A 320 3.68 0.40 26.67
CA ALA A 320 2.83 0.34 25.50
C ALA A 320 2.97 1.65 24.71
N THR A 321 4.12 1.85 24.08
CA THR A 321 4.23 2.70 22.91
C THR A 321 3.39 2.06 21.82
N ARG A 322 2.80 2.87 20.93
CA ARG A 322 2.00 2.47 19.75
C ARG A 322 2.76 1.50 18.83
N ALA A 323 3.04 0.28 19.29
CA ALA A 323 3.76 -0.73 18.55
C ALA A 323 2.86 -1.16 17.40
N LYS A 324 3.43 -1.17 16.17
CA LYS A 324 2.75 -1.74 15.02
C LYS A 324 2.28 -3.15 15.39
N HIS A 325 1.05 -3.50 15.02
CA HIS A 325 0.50 -4.81 15.33
C HIS A 325 1.46 -5.90 14.83
N PRO A 326 1.68 -7.01 15.58
CA PRO A 326 2.65 -8.04 15.19
C PRO A 326 2.40 -8.61 13.79
N ALA A 327 1.14 -8.64 13.34
CA ALA A 327 0.79 -9.14 12.01
C ALA A 327 1.09 -8.15 10.86
N THR A 328 1.38 -6.87 11.13
CA THR A 328 1.55 -5.85 10.08
C THR A 328 2.64 -6.22 9.07
N GLN A 329 3.80 -6.69 9.55
CA GLN A 329 4.92 -7.07 8.67
C GLN A 329 4.62 -8.32 7.85
N THR A 330 3.90 -9.29 8.44
CA THR A 330 3.49 -10.52 7.73
C THR A 330 2.48 -10.21 6.63
N PHE A 331 1.47 -9.38 6.91
CA PHE A 331 0.48 -8.97 5.92
C PHE A 331 1.14 -8.16 4.79
N GLN A 332 2.06 -7.26 5.12
CA GLN A 332 2.87 -6.55 4.12
C GLN A 332 3.66 -7.52 3.24
N ALA A 333 4.35 -8.50 3.83
CA ALA A 333 5.14 -9.47 3.07
C ALA A 333 4.30 -10.27 2.06
N ILE A 334 3.15 -10.76 2.51
CA ILE A 334 2.23 -11.55 1.69
C ILE A 334 1.64 -10.67 0.59
N ARG A 335 1.21 -9.44 0.90
CA ARG A 335 0.70 -8.48 -0.08
C ARG A 335 1.71 -8.18 -1.20
N ILE A 336 2.97 -7.91 -0.82
CA ILE A 336 4.05 -7.67 -1.77
C ILE A 336 4.26 -8.90 -2.67
N ALA A 337 4.23 -10.11 -2.10
CA ALA A 337 4.37 -11.35 -2.85
C ALA A 337 3.20 -11.61 -3.82
N VAL A 338 1.95 -11.37 -3.38
CA VAL A 338 0.74 -11.53 -4.18
C VAL A 338 0.77 -10.63 -5.42
N ASN A 339 1.18 -9.37 -5.25
CA ASN A 339 1.05 -8.35 -6.29
C ASN A 339 2.36 -8.08 -7.04
N GLY A 340 3.46 -8.75 -6.67
CA GLY A 340 4.79 -8.49 -7.26
C GLY A 340 5.21 -7.02 -7.17
N GLU A 341 4.84 -6.33 -6.08
CA GLU A 341 4.85 -4.85 -6.00
C GLU A 341 6.24 -4.27 -6.30
N LEU A 342 7.28 -4.84 -5.67
CA LEU A 342 8.65 -4.37 -5.84
C LEU A 342 9.21 -4.65 -7.23
N ALA A 343 8.92 -5.81 -7.81
CA ALA A 343 9.37 -6.17 -9.15
C ALA A 343 8.71 -5.27 -10.20
N CYS A 344 7.41 -4.98 -10.05
CA CYS A 344 6.70 -4.02 -10.90
C CYS A 344 7.33 -2.63 -10.81
N LEU A 345 7.63 -2.17 -9.60
CA LEU A 345 8.24 -0.86 -9.37
C LEU A 345 9.63 -0.75 -10.02
N GLU A 346 10.49 -1.75 -9.80
CA GLU A 346 11.85 -1.80 -10.37
C GLU A 346 11.84 -1.83 -11.91
N ALA A 347 10.88 -2.54 -12.51
CA ALA A 347 10.74 -2.62 -13.96
C ALA A 347 10.13 -1.35 -14.58
N ALA A 348 9.22 -0.66 -13.88
CA ALA A 348 8.53 0.51 -14.42
C ALA A 348 9.38 1.79 -14.39
N LEU A 349 10.15 2.01 -13.31
CA LEU A 349 10.84 3.29 -13.08
C LEU A 349 11.76 3.74 -14.22
N PRO A 350 12.61 2.87 -14.83
CA PRO A 350 13.47 3.29 -15.94
C PRO A 350 12.66 3.84 -17.13
N GLY A 351 11.61 3.12 -17.56
CA GLY A 351 10.78 3.54 -18.68
C GLY A 351 9.99 4.82 -18.40
N LEU A 352 9.54 5.02 -17.15
CA LEU A 352 8.89 6.27 -16.75
C LEU A 352 9.85 7.46 -16.75
N ILE A 353 11.11 7.26 -16.34
CA ILE A 353 12.16 8.28 -16.40
C ILE A 353 12.54 8.60 -17.86
N ASP A 354 12.55 7.59 -18.73
CA ASP A 354 12.84 7.79 -20.16
C ASP A 354 11.73 8.53 -20.89
N ALA A 355 10.48 8.43 -20.42
CA ALA A 355 9.35 9.15 -21.00
C ALA A 355 9.35 10.66 -20.70
N LEU A 356 10.05 11.12 -19.67
CA LEU A 356 10.09 12.54 -19.28
C LEU A 356 10.78 13.43 -20.33
N ALA A 357 10.20 14.61 -20.57
CA ALA A 357 10.87 15.70 -21.27
C ALA A 357 12.00 16.30 -20.41
N PRO A 358 13.05 16.91 -20.99
CA PRO A 358 14.06 17.65 -20.22
C PRO A 358 13.42 18.69 -19.28
N GLY A 359 13.86 18.72 -18.03
CA GLY A 359 13.27 19.57 -16.98
C GLY A 359 11.97 19.07 -16.35
N ALA A 360 11.35 18.02 -16.89
CA ALA A 360 10.17 17.40 -16.29
C ALA A 360 10.54 16.57 -15.06
N ARG A 361 9.56 16.37 -14.16
CA ARG A 361 9.77 15.71 -12.86
C ARG A 361 8.97 14.43 -12.72
N LEU A 362 9.58 13.42 -12.11
CA LEU A 362 8.88 12.23 -11.60
C LEU A 362 8.92 12.24 -10.08
N ALA A 363 7.72 12.24 -9.48
CA ALA A 363 7.48 12.18 -8.05
C ALA A 363 7.00 10.77 -7.67
N VAL A 364 7.54 10.22 -6.58
CA VAL A 364 7.14 8.90 -6.07
C VAL A 364 6.93 8.97 -4.56
N ILE A 365 5.73 8.66 -4.10
CA ILE A 365 5.37 8.49 -2.69
C ILE A 365 5.45 7.01 -2.35
N THR A 366 6.14 6.69 -1.24
CA THR A 366 6.35 5.34 -0.74
C THR A 366 5.87 5.23 0.69
N PHE A 367 5.37 4.08 1.13
CA PHE A 367 4.82 3.89 2.49
C PHE A 367 5.61 2.90 3.34
N HIS A 368 6.52 2.14 2.72
CA HIS A 368 7.44 1.27 3.46
C HIS A 368 8.89 1.39 2.97
N SER A 369 9.79 0.86 3.80
CA SER A 369 11.25 0.87 3.62
C SER A 369 11.70 0.24 2.31
N LEU A 370 11.09 -0.88 1.90
CA LEU A 370 11.49 -1.58 0.67
C LEU A 370 11.17 -0.77 -0.60
N GLU A 371 9.97 -0.19 -0.71
CA GLU A 371 9.63 0.75 -1.79
C GLU A 371 10.60 1.94 -1.79
N ASP A 372 10.76 2.60 -0.64
CA ASP A 372 11.64 3.77 -0.51
C ASP A 372 13.08 3.46 -0.91
N ARG A 373 13.56 2.25 -0.58
CA ARG A 373 14.89 1.77 -0.99
C ARG A 373 14.94 1.54 -2.50
N ALA A 374 13.97 0.85 -3.09
CA ALA A 374 13.92 0.59 -4.53
C ALA A 374 13.92 1.90 -5.33
N VAL A 375 13.06 2.86 -4.98
CA VAL A 375 13.00 4.20 -5.60
C VAL A 375 14.32 4.93 -5.43
N LYS A 376 14.88 4.95 -4.21
CA LYS A 376 16.17 5.61 -3.93
C LYS A 376 17.30 5.04 -4.79
N MET A 377 17.38 3.72 -4.95
CA MET A 377 18.43 3.08 -5.76
C MET A 377 18.21 3.37 -7.24
N ALA A 378 16.98 3.25 -7.75
CA ALA A 378 16.65 3.59 -9.13
C ALA A 378 17.03 5.04 -9.47
N PHE A 379 16.69 6.00 -8.60
CA PHE A 379 17.00 7.41 -8.80
C PHE A 379 18.50 7.71 -8.71
N LYS A 380 19.23 7.03 -7.83
CA LYS A 380 20.70 7.15 -7.75
C LYS A 380 21.38 6.65 -9.02
N ARG A 381 20.99 5.45 -9.49
CA ARG A 381 21.52 4.89 -10.75
C ARG A 381 21.24 5.81 -11.93
N ALA A 382 20.01 6.30 -12.05
CA ALA A 382 19.64 7.23 -13.12
C ALA A 382 20.36 8.58 -13.02
N ALA A 383 20.77 9.00 -11.82
CA ALA A 383 21.59 10.18 -11.58
C ALA A 383 23.10 9.94 -11.76
N GLY A 384 23.50 8.77 -12.27
CA GLY A 384 24.89 8.42 -12.50
C GLY A 384 25.69 8.14 -11.22
N GLU A 385 25.01 7.76 -10.13
CA GLU A 385 25.66 7.29 -8.90
C GLU A 385 25.82 5.77 -8.93
N LEU A 386 26.98 5.30 -8.48
CA LEU A 386 27.24 3.88 -8.26
C LEU A 386 26.39 3.34 -7.11
N ASP A 387 26.03 2.06 -7.22
CA ASP A 387 25.38 1.38 -6.12
C ASP A 387 26.36 1.25 -4.94
N PRO A 388 25.93 1.56 -3.70
CA PRO A 388 26.82 1.52 -2.54
C PRO A 388 27.50 0.16 -2.31
N GLY A 389 26.83 -0.94 -2.70
CA GLY A 389 27.39 -2.28 -2.59
C GLY A 389 28.54 -2.56 -3.57
N ASP A 390 28.50 -1.97 -4.77
CA ASP A 390 29.58 -2.11 -5.75
C ASP A 390 30.83 -1.34 -5.28
N GLU A 391 30.62 -0.17 -4.67
CA GLU A 391 31.72 0.66 -4.17
C GLU A 391 32.50 0.00 -3.01
N GLU A 392 31.83 -0.82 -2.20
CA GLU A 392 32.44 -1.54 -1.07
C GLU A 392 33.27 -2.76 -1.51
N VAL A 393 32.95 -3.36 -2.66
CA VAL A 393 33.57 -4.61 -3.15
C VAL A 393 34.69 -4.34 -4.16
N LEU A 394 34.63 -3.24 -4.91
CA LEU A 394 35.56 -2.98 -6.00
C LEU A 394 36.89 -2.36 -5.53
N PRO A 395 38.04 -2.74 -6.13
CA PRO A 395 39.29 -2.01 -5.95
C PRO A 395 39.14 -0.52 -6.30
N ALA A 396 39.83 0.36 -5.57
CA ALA A 396 39.65 1.81 -5.68
C ALA A 396 39.76 2.37 -7.12
N TRP A 397 40.68 1.84 -7.93
CA TRP A 397 40.86 2.25 -9.33
C TRP A 397 39.65 1.89 -10.20
N LEU A 398 39.08 0.70 -10.01
CA LEU A 398 37.92 0.22 -10.76
C LEU A 398 36.65 0.94 -10.30
N ALA A 399 36.50 1.18 -9.00
CA ALA A 399 35.43 2.01 -8.46
C ALA A 399 35.47 3.43 -9.04
N SER A 400 36.66 4.02 -9.21
CA SER A 400 36.80 5.33 -9.85
C SER A 400 36.35 5.32 -11.32
N ALA A 401 36.87 4.39 -12.12
CA ALA A 401 36.49 4.28 -13.54
C ALA A 401 34.99 4.06 -13.72
N ARG A 402 34.37 3.24 -12.85
CA ARG A 402 32.92 3.02 -12.84
C ARG A 402 32.14 4.26 -12.42
N ARG A 403 32.64 5.09 -11.49
CA ARG A 403 31.99 6.37 -11.11
C ARG A 403 31.98 7.33 -12.29
N ASP A 404 33.07 7.43 -13.02
CA ASP A 404 33.16 8.34 -14.16
C ASP A 404 32.22 7.89 -15.29
N GLN A 405 32.21 6.58 -15.60
CA GLN A 405 31.25 6.00 -16.55
C GLN A 405 29.79 6.22 -16.13
N ALA A 406 29.46 6.07 -14.85
CA ALA A 406 28.11 6.27 -14.35
C ALA A 406 27.67 7.73 -14.49
N LYS A 407 28.55 8.69 -14.16
CA LYS A 407 28.27 10.13 -14.30
C LYS A 407 28.00 10.53 -15.75
N GLU A 408 28.73 9.96 -16.71
CA GLU A 408 28.49 10.19 -18.15
C GLU A 408 27.12 9.67 -18.61
N GLN A 409 26.55 8.70 -17.90
CA GLN A 409 25.24 8.11 -18.18
C GLN A 409 24.10 8.75 -17.36
N ALA A 410 24.37 9.81 -16.60
CA ALA A 410 23.35 10.48 -15.82
C ALA A 410 22.27 11.08 -16.73
N VAL A 411 21.02 10.68 -16.49
CA VAL A 411 19.84 11.17 -17.23
C VAL A 411 18.89 11.99 -16.36
N VAL A 412 19.10 12.00 -15.03
CA VAL A 412 18.31 12.79 -14.09
C VAL A 412 19.16 13.49 -13.05
N ARG A 413 18.58 14.52 -12.43
CA ARG A 413 19.05 15.14 -11.20
C ARG A 413 18.10 14.79 -10.05
N VAL A 414 18.64 14.31 -8.93
CA VAL A 414 17.84 14.09 -7.71
C VAL A 414 17.46 15.45 -7.10
N VAL A 415 16.16 15.74 -7.07
CA VAL A 415 15.63 16.99 -6.49
C VAL A 415 15.57 16.87 -4.96
N THR A 416 15.07 15.75 -4.45
CA THR A 416 14.93 15.49 -3.01
C THR A 416 16.03 14.56 -2.51
N ARG A 417 17.18 15.10 -2.08
CA ARG A 417 18.27 14.28 -1.50
C ARG A 417 17.80 13.50 -0.26
N ARG A 418 16.94 14.12 0.54
CA ARG A 418 16.17 13.46 1.62
C ARG A 418 14.69 13.43 1.20
N PRO A 419 13.96 12.35 1.50
CA PRO A 419 12.55 12.31 1.17
C PRO A 419 11.79 13.39 1.94
N LEU A 420 10.79 13.98 1.30
CA LEU A 420 9.81 14.83 1.98
C LEU A 420 8.85 13.91 2.75
N VAL A 421 8.45 14.34 3.94
CA VAL A 421 7.64 13.56 4.89
C VAL A 421 6.51 14.44 5.43
N PRO A 422 5.36 13.87 5.80
CA PRO A 422 4.21 14.67 6.18
C PRO A 422 4.45 15.37 7.52
N GLY A 423 3.91 16.57 7.63
CA GLY A 423 3.89 17.32 8.88
C GLY A 423 3.00 16.67 9.94
N GLU A 424 3.20 17.05 11.21
CA GLU A 424 2.43 16.50 12.34
C GLU A 424 0.91 16.71 12.20
N ALA A 425 0.49 17.86 11.65
CA ALA A 425 -0.91 18.18 11.41
C ALA A 425 -1.56 17.27 10.35
N GLU A 426 -0.83 16.87 9.32
CA GLU A 426 -1.32 15.91 8.34
C GLU A 426 -1.43 14.52 8.97
N VAL A 427 -0.41 14.07 9.70
CA VAL A 427 -0.43 12.76 10.37
C VAL A 427 -1.57 12.65 11.39
N ALA A 428 -1.92 13.75 12.06
CA ALA A 428 -3.06 13.80 12.97
C ALA A 428 -4.40 13.64 12.24
N ARG A 429 -4.56 14.26 11.06
CA ARG A 429 -5.79 14.17 10.24
C ARG A 429 -5.88 12.86 9.46
N ASN A 430 -4.75 12.36 8.98
CA ASN A 430 -4.60 11.14 8.21
C ASN A 430 -3.45 10.29 8.79
N PRO A 431 -3.73 9.39 9.76
CA PRO A 431 -2.72 8.51 10.33
C PRO A 431 -2.01 7.60 9.32
N ARG A 432 -2.60 7.38 8.13
CA ARG A 432 -2.01 6.59 7.04
C ARG A 432 -0.82 7.30 6.40
N ALA A 433 -0.80 8.64 6.42
CA ALA A 433 0.31 9.44 5.91
C ALA A 433 1.60 9.22 6.72
N ARG A 434 1.54 8.81 7.99
CA ARG A 434 2.70 8.73 8.91
C ARG A 434 3.97 8.11 8.34
N SER A 435 3.85 7.12 7.45
CA SER A 435 5.00 6.40 6.86
C SER A 435 5.30 6.80 5.42
N ALA A 436 4.57 7.77 4.88
CA ALA A 436 4.76 8.30 3.54
C ALA A 436 6.08 9.04 3.41
N LYS A 437 6.73 8.83 2.27
CA LYS A 437 7.98 9.48 1.88
C LYS A 437 7.91 9.81 0.41
N LEU A 438 8.02 11.09 0.07
CA LEU A 438 8.05 11.57 -1.30
C LEU A 438 9.50 11.77 -1.77
N ARG A 439 9.83 11.16 -2.92
CA ARG A 439 11.09 11.37 -3.65
C ARG A 439 10.83 11.93 -5.03
N VAL A 440 11.70 12.81 -5.50
CA VAL A 440 11.57 13.48 -6.80
C VAL A 440 12.90 13.50 -7.53
N VAL A 441 12.84 13.20 -8.82
CA VAL A 441 13.90 13.44 -9.81
C VAL A 441 13.40 14.38 -10.90
N GLU A 442 14.35 15.08 -11.53
CA GLU A 442 14.12 15.93 -12.69
C GLU A 442 14.97 15.41 -13.85
N LYS A 443 14.40 15.30 -15.05
CA LYS A 443 15.12 14.90 -16.27
C LYS A 443 16.14 15.98 -16.67
N LEU A 444 17.35 15.57 -17.04
CA LEU A 444 18.42 16.45 -17.51
C LEU A 444 18.20 16.95 -18.93
#